data_AF-A0A671W425-F1
#
_entry.id   AF-A0A671W425-F1
#
_cell.length_a   1.000
_cell.length_b   1.000
_cell.length_c   1.000
_cell.angle_alpha   90.00
_cell.angle_beta   90.00
_cell.angle_gamma   90.00
#
_symmetry.space_group_name_H-M   'P 1'
#
loop_
_entity.id
_entity.type
_entity.pdbx_description
1 polymer ?
#
loop_
_entity_poly.entity_id
_entity_poly.type
_entity_poly.pdbx_seq_one_letter_code
_entity_poly.pdbx_strand_id
1 'polypeptide(L)'
;MSDMSLCTHRTRTDSGPCPRPDTTPWRPWFAQASLSKAWHGFFALKNSSFPTELYMLEGGVSFFNTVMKDSLKLQSLNQPSQLKIAQRLRMDQTRLDEVSRRIKLGRPDGFAILLATQGPVDRQAPTPEPGLQVRLLRHLVTYLRNKEAAGVVSLPPAKEGGPGAMLYAFPPGDFSQQYLQAAKRTVGNLDEEHMVIVIVNDTN
;
A
#
# COMPACT_ATOMS: atom_id res chain seq x y z
N MET A 1 -72.01 28.54 -44.15
CA MET A 1 -72.96 28.75 -43.04
C MET A 1 -72.62 27.74 -41.96
N SER A 2 -72.21 28.27 -40.81
CA SER A 2 -72.13 27.61 -39.49
C SER A 2 -71.20 26.40 -39.33
N ASP A 3 -69.94 26.67 -38.96
CA ASP A 3 -69.21 25.81 -38.02
C ASP A 3 -69.11 26.56 -36.69
N MET A 4 -69.83 26.05 -35.69
CA MET A 4 -69.71 26.44 -34.29
C MET A 4 -70.18 25.24 -33.47
N SER A 5 -69.26 24.48 -32.87
CA SER A 5 -69.37 24.17 -31.43
C SER A 5 -68.22 23.33 -30.87
N LEU A 6 -67.55 23.99 -29.92
CA LEU A 6 -67.13 23.52 -28.60
C LEU A 6 -66.10 22.38 -28.49
N CYS A 7 -64.89 22.83 -28.16
CA CYS A 7 -64.04 22.27 -27.12
C CYS A 7 -64.83 21.79 -25.88
N THR A 8 -64.47 20.64 -25.29
CA THR A 8 -64.05 20.60 -23.87
C THR A 8 -63.40 19.27 -23.40
N HIS A 9 -62.29 19.45 -22.67
CA HIS A 9 -61.62 18.60 -21.65
C HIS A 9 -60.92 17.27 -22.04
N ARG A 10 -59.55 17.25 -22.13
CA ARG A 10 -58.52 16.91 -21.10
C ARG A 10 -58.62 15.46 -20.59
N THR A 11 -57.61 14.57 -20.61
CA THR A 11 -56.18 14.67 -20.23
C THR A 11 -55.39 13.38 -20.57
N ARG A 12 -54.08 13.53 -20.92
CA ARG A 12 -52.89 12.63 -20.70
C ARG A 12 -52.93 11.19 -21.27
N THR A 13 -51.88 10.56 -21.83
CA THR A 13 -50.41 10.58 -21.62
C THR A 13 -49.77 9.81 -22.82
N ASP A 14 -48.73 10.35 -23.47
CA ASP A 14 -47.30 9.95 -23.37
C ASP A 14 -46.86 8.86 -24.38
N SER A 15 -46.31 9.19 -25.56
CA SER A 15 -44.86 9.29 -25.91
C SER A 15 -43.92 8.19 -25.40
N GLY A 16 -43.29 7.43 -26.31
CA GLY A 16 -42.06 6.68 -26.00
C GLY A 16 -41.65 5.61 -27.04
N PRO A 17 -40.51 5.77 -27.76
CA PRO A 17 -39.92 4.72 -28.61
C PRO A 17 -39.10 3.71 -27.81
N CYS A 18 -38.80 2.55 -28.43
CA CYS A 18 -37.98 1.45 -27.91
C CYS A 18 -36.79 1.90 -27.03
N PRO A 19 -36.52 1.26 -25.89
CA PRO A 19 -35.32 1.53 -25.11
C PRO A 19 -34.09 1.11 -25.92
N ARG A 20 -33.23 2.09 -26.21
CA ARG A 20 -31.86 1.85 -26.67
C ARG A 20 -31.09 1.20 -25.52
N PRO A 21 -30.25 0.17 -25.74
CA PRO A 21 -29.28 -0.22 -24.74
C PRO A 21 -28.31 0.95 -24.53
N ASP A 22 -28.18 1.35 -23.27
CA ASP A 22 -27.40 2.50 -22.84
C ASP A 22 -25.99 2.51 -23.42
N THR A 23 -25.69 3.64 -24.06
CA THR A 23 -24.34 4.09 -24.39
C THR A 23 -23.59 4.33 -23.08
N THR A 24 -23.13 3.25 -22.43
CA THR A 24 -21.99 3.38 -21.52
C THR A 24 -20.79 3.72 -22.39
N PRO A 25 -20.07 4.82 -22.12
CA PRO A 25 -18.80 5.05 -22.80
C PRO A 25 -17.95 3.82 -22.49
N TRP A 26 -17.47 3.15 -23.54
CA TRP A 26 -16.45 2.14 -23.47
C TRP A 26 -15.29 2.68 -22.63
N ARG A 27 -15.31 2.46 -21.32
CA ARG A 27 -14.08 2.48 -20.54
C ARG A 27 -13.37 1.20 -20.97
N PRO A 28 -12.20 1.29 -21.63
CA PRO A 28 -11.39 0.10 -21.82
C PRO A 28 -11.22 -0.55 -20.45
N TRP A 29 -11.50 -1.84 -20.33
CA TRP A 29 -11.28 -2.64 -19.12
C TRP A 29 -9.81 -2.61 -18.65
N PHE A 30 -8.91 -2.08 -19.50
CA PHE A 30 -7.62 -1.52 -19.14
C PHE A 30 -7.76 -0.15 -18.45
N ALA A 31 -8.65 -0.02 -17.46
CA ALA A 31 -8.57 1.07 -16.53
C ALA A 31 -7.26 0.85 -15.77
N GLN A 32 -6.22 1.46 -16.32
CA GLN A 32 -4.83 1.53 -15.88
C GLN A 32 -4.82 1.51 -14.35
N ALA A 33 -4.59 0.32 -13.79
CA ALA A 33 -4.69 0.09 -12.36
C ALA A 33 -3.45 0.68 -11.70
N SER A 34 -3.33 2.01 -11.66
CA SER A 34 -2.29 2.71 -10.93
C SER A 34 -2.28 2.18 -9.51
N LEU A 35 -1.13 1.72 -9.03
CA LEU A 35 -1.04 1.21 -7.66
C LEU A 35 -1.44 2.34 -6.71
N SER A 36 -2.35 2.05 -5.79
CA SER A 36 -2.80 3.04 -4.80
C SER A 36 -1.68 3.28 -3.79
N LYS A 37 -1.17 4.51 -3.75
CA LYS A 37 -0.22 4.93 -2.70
C LYS A 37 -0.92 4.82 -1.35
N ALA A 38 -0.39 3.96 -0.48
CA ALA A 38 -0.93 3.67 0.83
C ALA A 38 -0.24 4.50 1.93
N TRP A 39 1.06 4.79 1.76
CA TRP A 39 1.82 5.55 2.76
C TRP A 39 3.04 6.24 2.14
N HIS A 40 3.50 7.30 2.78
CA HIS A 40 4.73 8.01 2.47
C HIS A 40 5.44 8.38 3.77
N GLY A 41 6.75 8.17 3.81
CA GLY A 41 7.57 8.50 4.97
C GLY A 41 9.00 8.00 4.83
N PHE A 42 9.60 7.60 5.94
CA PHE A 42 11.01 7.21 6.00
C PHE A 42 11.17 5.83 6.65
N PHE A 43 11.98 4.96 6.07
CA PHE A 43 12.57 3.85 6.84
C PHE A 43 13.79 4.37 7.60
N ALA A 44 13.97 3.96 8.85
CA ALA A 44 15.14 4.28 9.65
C ALA A 44 15.97 3.03 9.91
N LEU A 45 17.28 3.13 9.74
CA LEU A 45 18.22 2.10 10.16
C LEU A 45 19.44 2.78 10.77
N LYS A 46 19.65 2.58 12.08
CA LYS A 46 20.73 3.26 12.84
C LYS A 46 20.67 4.77 12.61
N ASN A 47 21.76 5.36 12.09
CA ASN A 47 21.90 6.79 11.84
C ASN A 47 21.50 7.18 10.41
N SER A 48 20.69 6.38 9.73
CA SER A 48 20.29 6.61 8.34
C SER A 48 18.78 6.56 8.19
N SER A 49 18.25 7.49 7.40
CA SER A 49 16.84 7.54 7.00
C SER A 49 16.71 7.39 5.49
N PHE A 50 15.68 6.67 5.04
CA PHE A 50 15.48 6.30 3.65
C PHE A 50 14.07 6.74 3.24
N PRO A 51 13.92 7.85 2.48
CA PRO A 51 12.63 8.29 1.98
C PRO A 51 11.98 7.18 1.14
N THR A 52 10.74 6.83 1.47
CA THR A 52 10.07 5.67 0.88
C THR A 52 8.58 5.95 0.69
N GLU A 53 8.06 5.52 -0.45
CA GLU A 53 6.63 5.46 -0.72
C GLU A 53 6.18 4.00 -0.76
N LEU A 54 5.02 3.73 -0.17
CA LEU A 54 4.41 2.39 -0.14
C LEU A 54 3.14 2.39 -0.98
N TYR A 55 3.00 1.37 -1.82
CA TYR A 55 1.87 1.16 -2.70
C TYR A 55 1.23 -0.19 -2.43
N MET A 56 -0.10 -0.22 -2.28
CA MET A 56 -0.81 -1.46 -1.96
C MET A 56 -0.77 -2.44 -3.12
N LEU A 57 -0.41 -3.70 -2.84
CA LEU A 57 -0.44 -4.80 -3.80
C LEU A 57 -1.57 -5.78 -3.47
N GLU A 58 -1.65 -6.24 -2.23
CA GLU A 58 -2.63 -7.23 -1.78
C GLU A 58 -2.92 -7.07 -0.28
N GLY A 59 -4.12 -7.44 0.18
CA GLY A 59 -4.49 -7.52 1.59
C GLY A 59 -5.45 -6.43 2.08
N GLY A 60 -5.66 -6.38 3.39
CA GLY A 60 -6.65 -5.52 4.02
C GLY A 60 -6.18 -4.07 4.14
N VAL A 61 -6.74 -3.16 3.31
CA VAL A 61 -6.44 -1.72 3.40
C VAL A 61 -6.83 -1.13 4.76
N SER A 62 -7.97 -1.57 5.32
CA SER A 62 -8.43 -1.17 6.65
C SER A 62 -7.49 -1.65 7.76
N PHE A 63 -6.94 -2.85 7.63
CA PHE A 63 -5.94 -3.40 8.52
C PHE A 63 -4.65 -2.58 8.47
N PHE A 64 -4.11 -2.35 7.27
CA PHE A 64 -2.93 -1.53 7.06
C PHE A 64 -3.08 -0.14 7.68
N ASN A 65 -4.19 0.55 7.39
CA ASN A 65 -4.44 1.90 7.89
C ASN A 65 -4.51 1.95 9.42
N THR A 66 -5.11 0.94 10.03
CA THR A 66 -5.22 0.82 11.49
C THR A 66 -3.85 0.65 12.13
N VAL A 67 -3.06 -0.32 11.65
CA VAL A 67 -1.72 -0.60 12.17
C VAL A 67 -0.76 0.59 11.95
N MET A 68 -0.81 1.22 10.78
CA MET A 68 0.05 2.35 10.45
C MET A 68 -0.32 3.61 11.23
N LYS A 69 -1.61 3.95 11.37
CA LYS A 69 -2.03 5.17 12.09
C LYS A 69 -1.50 5.20 13.52
N ASP A 70 -1.57 4.09 14.24
CA ASP A 70 -1.13 4.04 15.63
C ASP A 70 0.40 4.02 15.75
N SER A 71 1.11 3.44 14.78
CA SER A 71 2.57 3.58 14.68
C SER A 71 3.01 5.04 14.47
N LEU A 72 2.17 5.87 13.86
CA LEU A 72 2.47 7.28 13.56
C LEU A 72 2.02 8.23 14.68
N LYS A 73 1.01 7.88 15.48
CA LYS A 73 0.61 8.69 16.65
C LYS A 73 1.70 8.81 17.71
N LEU A 74 2.63 7.85 17.77
CA LEU A 74 3.78 7.92 18.65
C LEU A 74 4.81 8.99 18.21
N GLN A 75 4.67 9.51 16.98
CA GLN A 75 5.53 10.55 16.43
C GLN A 75 4.83 11.89 16.64
N SER A 76 5.53 12.78 17.35
CA SER A 76 5.07 14.14 17.66
C SER A 76 4.54 14.84 16.41
N LEU A 77 3.55 15.74 16.58
CA LEU A 77 2.78 16.46 15.55
C LEU A 77 3.62 17.10 14.40
N ASN A 78 4.94 17.24 14.60
CA ASN A 78 5.88 17.87 13.68
C ASN A 78 6.96 16.94 13.12
N GLN A 79 6.90 15.63 13.37
CA GLN A 79 7.88 14.66 12.84
C GLN A 79 7.30 13.88 11.66
N PRO A 80 8.10 13.63 10.60
CA PRO A 80 7.66 12.85 9.47
C PRO A 80 7.48 11.38 9.86
N SER A 81 6.54 10.72 9.19
CA SER A 81 6.21 9.32 9.39
C SER A 81 7.44 8.41 9.22
N GLN A 82 7.88 7.73 10.27
CA GLN A 82 9.12 6.94 10.26
C GLN A 82 8.93 5.50 10.77
N LEU A 83 9.43 4.51 10.02
CA LEU A 83 9.44 3.09 10.38
C LEU A 83 10.87 2.65 10.76
N LYS A 84 11.08 2.31 12.04
CA LYS A 84 12.42 1.99 12.57
C LYS A 84 12.73 0.50 12.41
N ILE A 85 13.65 0.18 11.49
CA ILE A 85 14.18 -1.17 11.31
C ILE A 85 15.13 -1.46 12.48
N ALA A 86 14.61 -2.16 13.48
CA ALA A 86 15.36 -2.54 14.68
C ALA A 86 15.96 -3.94 14.59
N GLN A 87 15.38 -4.79 13.73
CA GLN A 87 15.74 -6.20 13.63
C GLN A 87 15.96 -6.60 12.17
N ARG A 88 16.57 -7.78 11.99
CA ARG A 88 16.75 -8.41 10.69
C ARG A 88 16.27 -9.86 10.76
N LEU A 89 15.53 -10.29 9.76
CA LEU A 89 15.10 -11.68 9.59
C LEU A 89 16.00 -12.31 8.53
N ARG A 90 16.66 -13.43 8.82
CA ARG A 90 17.39 -14.17 7.78
C ARG A 90 16.39 -14.71 6.75
N MET A 91 16.72 -14.58 5.47
CA MET A 91 15.87 -15.06 4.37
C MET A 91 16.14 -16.55 4.07
N ASP A 92 16.19 -17.38 5.10
CA ASP A 92 16.24 -18.83 4.93
C ASP A 92 14.83 -19.39 4.67
N GLN A 93 14.76 -20.55 3.99
CA GLN A 93 13.49 -21.15 3.56
C GLN A 93 12.50 -21.29 4.72
N THR A 94 12.95 -21.73 5.90
CA THR A 94 12.09 -21.90 7.08
C THR A 94 11.45 -20.59 7.53
N ARG A 95 12.20 -19.48 7.52
CA ARG A 95 11.66 -18.16 7.86
C ARG A 95 10.70 -17.62 6.80
N LEU A 96 11.02 -17.83 5.53
CA LEU A 96 10.15 -17.43 4.42
C LEU A 96 8.83 -18.20 4.46
N ASP A 97 8.87 -19.50 4.73
CA ASP A 97 7.69 -20.36 4.86
C ASP A 97 6.80 -19.92 6.04
N GLU A 98 7.40 -19.54 7.17
CA GLU A 98 6.67 -19.01 8.32
C GLU A 98 5.97 -17.68 7.98
N VAL A 99 6.65 -16.76 7.28
CA VAL A 99 6.03 -15.50 6.83
C VAL A 99 4.89 -15.78 5.84
N SER A 100 5.09 -16.67 4.87
CA SER A 100 4.04 -17.11 3.94
C SER A 100 2.86 -17.77 4.67
N ARG A 101 3.12 -18.55 5.72
CA ARG A 101 2.08 -19.15 6.56
C ARG A 101 1.27 -18.07 7.27
N ARG A 102 1.93 -17.06 7.86
CA ARG A 102 1.26 -15.94 8.52
C ARG A 102 0.41 -15.11 7.55
N ILE A 103 0.90 -14.86 6.33
CA ILE A 103 0.11 -14.23 5.26
C ILE A 103 -1.17 -15.03 5.00
N LYS A 104 -1.07 -16.36 4.88
CA LYS A 104 -2.22 -17.25 4.63
C LYS A 104 -3.22 -17.26 5.79
N LEU A 105 -2.72 -17.36 7.03
CA LEU A 105 -3.55 -17.34 8.25
C LEU A 105 -4.23 -16.00 8.47
N GLY A 106 -3.58 -14.90 8.08
CA GLY A 106 -4.14 -13.57 8.14
C GLY A 106 -5.20 -13.28 7.07
N ARG A 107 -5.44 -14.15 6.08
CA ARG A 107 -6.45 -13.84 5.06
C ARG A 107 -7.87 -13.86 5.65
N PRO A 108 -8.77 -12.93 5.21
CA PRO A 108 -8.54 -11.87 4.23
C PRO A 108 -7.97 -10.56 4.81
N ASP A 109 -8.19 -10.26 6.10
CA ASP A 109 -8.04 -8.91 6.68
C ASP A 109 -6.98 -8.77 7.78
N GLY A 110 -6.08 -9.74 7.94
CA GLY A 110 -5.00 -9.77 8.94
C GLY A 110 -3.60 -9.69 8.34
N PHE A 111 -3.50 -9.30 7.07
CA PHE A 111 -2.23 -9.08 6.38
C PHE A 111 -2.33 -7.94 5.37
N ALA A 112 -1.19 -7.35 5.02
CA ALA A 112 -1.05 -6.42 3.91
C ALA A 112 0.31 -6.60 3.22
N ILE A 113 0.32 -6.52 1.90
CA ILE A 113 1.51 -6.62 1.05
C ILE A 113 1.59 -5.34 0.22
N LEU A 114 2.73 -4.67 0.30
CA LEU A 114 2.97 -3.39 -0.36
C LEU A 114 4.29 -3.41 -1.14
N LEU A 115 4.33 -2.63 -2.21
CA LEU A 115 5.56 -2.28 -2.91
C LEU A 115 6.14 -1.03 -2.26
N ALA A 116 7.40 -1.09 -1.84
CA ALA A 116 8.17 0.07 -1.44
C ALA A 116 9.06 0.56 -2.58
N THR A 117 8.98 1.85 -2.90
CA THR A 117 9.84 2.52 -3.86
C THR A 117 10.51 3.74 -3.24
N GLN A 118 11.54 4.24 -3.92
CA GLN A 118 12.23 5.45 -3.51
C GLN A 118 11.25 6.63 -3.40
N GLY A 119 11.19 7.23 -2.21
CA GLY A 119 10.43 8.45 -1.99
C GLY A 119 11.21 9.71 -2.43
N PRO A 120 10.53 10.86 -2.50
CA PRO A 120 11.16 12.13 -2.81
C PRO A 120 12.27 12.46 -1.81
N VAL A 121 13.46 12.78 -2.32
CA VAL A 121 14.62 13.22 -1.54
C VAL A 121 14.64 14.73 -1.56
N ASP A 122 13.72 15.35 -0.82
CA ASP A 122 13.80 16.80 -0.65
C ASP A 122 14.92 17.13 0.33
N ARG A 123 15.94 17.86 -0.16
CA ARG A 123 17.09 18.30 0.64
C ARG A 123 16.75 19.47 1.58
N GLN A 124 15.62 20.14 1.36
CA GLN A 124 15.11 21.23 2.21
C GLN A 124 14.00 20.77 3.16
N ALA A 125 13.51 19.53 3.03
CA ALA A 125 12.54 18.98 3.97
C ALA A 125 13.16 18.83 5.36
N PRO A 126 12.37 19.04 6.42
CA PRO A 126 12.84 18.82 7.79
C PRO A 126 13.38 17.39 7.92
N THR A 127 14.64 17.29 8.37
CA THR A 127 15.27 16.00 8.61
C THR A 127 14.46 15.19 9.63
N PRO A 128 14.22 13.90 9.38
CA PRO A 128 13.27 13.09 10.14
C PRO A 128 13.60 12.90 11.63
N GLU A 129 14.86 13.11 12.03
CA GLU A 129 15.30 13.37 13.42
C GLU A 129 16.68 14.07 13.35
N PRO A 130 17.06 14.92 14.32
CA PRO A 130 18.41 15.50 14.36
C PRO A 130 19.48 14.39 14.45
N GLY A 131 20.40 14.35 13.48
CA GLY A 131 21.50 13.38 13.43
C GLY A 131 21.32 12.20 12.46
N LEU A 132 20.14 12.03 11.85
CA LEU A 132 19.93 11.02 10.80
C LEU A 132 20.42 11.53 9.44
N GLN A 133 21.22 10.73 8.74
CA GLN A 133 21.62 11.01 7.37
C GLN A 133 20.58 10.46 6.40
N VAL A 134 19.98 11.34 5.60
CA VAL A 134 19.08 10.95 4.51
C VAL A 134 19.88 10.24 3.42
N ARG A 135 19.46 9.02 3.07
CA ARG A 135 20.09 8.15 2.08
C ARG A 135 19.04 7.62 1.10
N LEU A 136 19.49 7.26 -0.10
CA LEU A 136 18.62 6.63 -1.10
C LEU A 136 18.21 5.23 -0.65
N LEU A 137 16.97 4.83 -0.94
CA LEU A 137 16.44 3.51 -0.64
C LEU A 137 17.32 2.38 -1.18
N ARG A 138 17.94 2.58 -2.36
CA ARG A 138 18.91 1.64 -2.95
C ARG A 138 19.99 1.19 -1.96
N HIS A 139 20.46 2.08 -1.08
CA HIS A 139 21.50 1.73 -0.10
C HIS A 139 20.98 0.76 0.96
N LEU A 140 19.71 0.91 1.37
CA LEU A 140 19.04 -0.04 2.27
C LEU A 140 18.80 -1.37 1.56
N VAL A 141 18.34 -1.35 0.31
CA VAL A 141 18.12 -2.55 -0.51
C VAL A 141 19.40 -3.36 -0.66
N THR A 142 20.49 -2.73 -1.10
CA THR A 142 21.80 -3.38 -1.24
C THR A 142 22.30 -3.92 0.10
N TYR A 143 22.10 -3.18 1.19
CA TYR A 143 22.49 -3.63 2.53
C TYR A 143 21.75 -4.91 2.94
N LEU A 144 20.43 -4.95 2.76
CA LEU A 144 19.60 -6.10 3.10
C LEU A 144 19.92 -7.32 2.22
N ARG A 145 20.12 -7.09 0.92
CA ARG A 145 20.54 -8.13 -0.04
C ARG A 145 21.89 -8.74 0.35
N ASN A 146 22.89 -7.91 0.65
CA ASN A 146 24.22 -8.38 1.06
C ASN A 146 24.22 -9.12 2.40
N LYS A 147 23.23 -8.85 3.25
CA LYS A 147 23.04 -9.55 4.52
C LYS A 147 22.12 -10.77 4.41
N GLU A 148 21.60 -11.04 3.22
CA GLU A 148 20.63 -12.11 2.96
C GLU A 148 19.49 -12.08 3.99
N ALA A 149 19.03 -10.87 4.29
CA ALA A 149 18.07 -10.62 5.35
C ALA A 149 16.98 -9.63 4.92
N ALA A 150 15.80 -9.77 5.51
CA ALA A 150 14.74 -8.77 5.47
C ALA A 150 14.84 -7.84 6.67
N GLY A 151 14.49 -6.56 6.49
CA GLY A 151 14.33 -5.62 7.59
C GLY A 151 13.09 -5.96 8.40
N VAL A 152 13.14 -5.80 9.72
CA VAL A 152 12.02 -6.09 10.62
C VAL A 152 11.69 -4.85 11.44
N VAL A 153 10.42 -4.47 11.43
CA VAL A 153 9.84 -3.37 12.21
C VAL A 153 8.68 -3.93 13.03
N SER A 154 8.76 -3.77 14.35
CA SER A 154 7.64 -4.07 15.25
C SER A 154 6.68 -2.88 15.28
N LEU A 155 5.42 -3.14 14.96
CA LEU A 155 4.36 -2.14 14.96
C LEU A 155 3.52 -2.33 16.24
N PRO A 156 3.24 -1.24 16.98
CA PRO A 156 2.48 -1.33 18.21
C PRO A 156 1.06 -1.84 17.93
N PRO A 157 0.40 -2.45 18.93
CA PRO A 157 -0.97 -2.91 18.77
C PRO A 157 -1.91 -1.74 18.56
N ALA A 158 -2.88 -1.90 17.66
CA ALA A 158 -3.85 -0.86 17.34
C ALA A 158 -4.90 -0.61 18.44
N LYS A 159 -5.02 -1.56 19.38
CA LYS A 159 -5.85 -1.44 20.57
C LYS A 159 -5.00 -1.77 21.79
N GLU A 160 -5.21 -1.04 22.87
CA GLU A 160 -4.55 -1.30 24.15
C GLU A 160 -4.83 -2.74 24.59
N GLY A 161 -3.77 -3.52 24.86
CA GLY A 161 -3.84 -4.94 25.20
C GLY A 161 -4.12 -5.90 24.03
N GLY A 162 -4.20 -5.41 22.79
CA GLY A 162 -4.32 -6.26 21.59
C GLY A 162 -2.98 -6.81 21.08
N PRO A 163 -2.99 -7.76 20.14
CA PRO A 163 -1.78 -8.22 19.47
C PRO A 163 -1.16 -7.11 18.60
N GLY A 164 0.16 -7.03 18.59
CA GLY A 164 0.91 -6.13 17.72
C GLY A 164 0.87 -6.56 16.26
N ALA A 165 1.67 -5.91 15.41
CA ALA A 165 1.90 -6.38 14.05
C ALA A 165 3.39 -6.35 13.72
N MET A 166 3.80 -7.20 12.79
CA MET A 166 5.18 -7.29 12.34
C MET A 166 5.24 -6.90 10.86
N LEU A 167 6.15 -5.97 10.55
CA LEU A 167 6.47 -5.56 9.20
C LEU A 167 7.83 -6.13 8.79
N TYR A 168 7.84 -6.81 7.66
CA TYR A 168 9.01 -7.37 7.02
C TYR A 168 9.28 -6.64 5.71
N ALA A 169 10.48 -6.07 5.58
CA ALA A 169 10.95 -5.39 4.38
C ALA A 169 11.92 -6.30 3.62
N PHE A 170 11.43 -6.96 2.58
CA PHE A 170 12.21 -7.88 1.76
C PHE A 170 12.87 -7.15 0.59
N PRO A 171 14.19 -7.27 0.39
CA PRO A 171 14.84 -6.79 -0.83
C PRO A 171 14.33 -7.57 -2.06
N PRO A 172 14.65 -7.12 -3.29
CA PRO A 172 14.33 -7.87 -4.50
C PRO A 172 14.99 -9.26 -4.47
N GLY A 173 14.21 -10.30 -4.80
CA GLY A 173 14.62 -11.70 -4.77
C GLY A 173 13.44 -12.65 -5.00
N ASP A 174 13.67 -13.95 -4.97
CA ASP A 174 12.68 -14.98 -5.33
C ASP A 174 11.38 -14.88 -4.51
N PHE A 175 11.51 -14.65 -3.19
CA PHE A 175 10.36 -14.44 -2.31
C PHE A 175 9.57 -13.17 -2.65
N SER A 176 10.24 -12.10 -3.08
CA SER A 176 9.58 -10.83 -3.42
C SER A 176 8.88 -10.92 -4.77
N GLN A 177 9.46 -11.63 -5.75
CA GLN A 177 8.96 -11.69 -7.13
C GLN A 177 7.54 -12.25 -7.25
N GLN A 178 7.16 -13.20 -6.39
CA GLN A 178 5.81 -13.79 -6.37
C GLN A 178 4.70 -12.74 -6.11
N TYR A 179 4.99 -11.65 -5.39
CA TYR A 179 4.01 -10.60 -5.09
C TYR A 179 4.03 -9.43 -6.08
N LEU A 180 5.07 -9.32 -6.90
CA LEU A 180 5.27 -8.19 -7.81
C LEU A 180 4.58 -8.37 -9.16
N GLN A 181 3.97 -9.52 -9.44
CA GLN A 181 3.37 -9.78 -10.75
C GLN A 181 2.26 -8.78 -11.10
N ALA A 182 1.44 -8.38 -10.12
CA ALA A 182 0.44 -7.34 -10.30
C ALA A 182 1.09 -5.96 -10.50
N ALA A 183 2.11 -5.65 -9.70
CA ALA A 183 2.83 -4.37 -9.77
C ALA A 183 3.55 -4.15 -11.11
N LYS A 184 4.23 -5.17 -11.64
CA LYS A 184 4.97 -5.10 -12.92
C LYS A 184 4.06 -4.77 -14.09
N ARG A 185 2.81 -5.23 -14.08
CA ARG A 185 1.81 -4.91 -15.12
C ARG A 185 1.40 -3.43 -15.10
N THR A 186 1.41 -2.82 -13.92
CA THR A 186 1.00 -1.42 -13.73
C THR A 186 2.15 -0.43 -13.88
N VAL A 187 3.24 -0.66 -13.15
CA VAL A 187 4.35 0.29 -12.98
C VAL A 187 5.42 0.07 -14.06
N GLY A 188 5.40 -1.08 -14.74
CA GLY A 188 6.41 -1.44 -15.72
C GLY A 188 7.64 -2.05 -15.07
N ASN A 189 8.83 -1.65 -15.53
CA ASN A 189 10.09 -2.21 -15.07
C ASN A 189 10.39 -1.76 -13.64
N LEU A 190 10.13 -2.64 -12.67
CA LEU A 190 10.57 -2.45 -11.30
C LEU A 190 12.08 -2.75 -11.25
N ASP A 191 12.90 -1.72 -11.42
CA ASP A 191 14.36 -1.80 -11.28
C ASP A 191 14.78 -2.36 -9.91
N GLU A 192 16.05 -2.70 -9.70
CA GLU A 192 16.56 -3.28 -8.43
C GLU A 192 16.43 -2.36 -7.18
N GLU A 193 15.73 -1.24 -7.27
CA GLU A 193 15.61 -0.20 -6.23
C GLU A 193 14.28 -0.24 -5.46
N HIS A 194 13.63 -1.40 -5.38
CA HIS A 194 12.36 -1.60 -4.66
C HIS A 194 12.49 -2.61 -3.52
N MET A 195 11.47 -2.67 -2.65
CA MET A 195 11.31 -3.74 -1.66
C MET A 195 9.87 -4.22 -1.64
N VAL A 196 9.65 -5.46 -1.22
CA VAL A 196 8.31 -5.95 -0.88
C VAL A 196 8.14 -5.86 0.63
N ILE A 197 7.11 -5.14 1.04
CA ILE A 197 6.73 -4.99 2.44
C ILE A 197 5.60 -5.97 2.74
N VAL A 198 5.78 -6.81 3.74
CA VAL A 198 4.76 -7.73 4.25
C VAL A 198 4.44 -7.32 5.69
N ILE A 199 3.16 -7.08 5.97
CA ILE A 199 2.67 -6.80 7.32
C ILE A 199 1.71 -7.92 7.70
N VAL A 200 1.90 -8.50 8.87
CA VAL A 200 1.05 -9.55 9.44
C VAL A 200 0.78 -9.26 10.90
N ASN A 201 -0.37 -9.70 11.41
CA ASN A 201 -0.62 -9.70 12.84
C ASN A 201 0.44 -10.51 13.60
N ASP A 202 0.82 -10.01 14.76
CA ASP A 202 1.64 -10.76 15.72
C ASP A 202 0.71 -11.68 16.52
N THR A 203 0.26 -12.76 15.88
CA THR A 203 -0.43 -13.86 16.56
C THR A 203 0.64 -14.81 17.10
N ASN A 204 1.17 -14.53 18.28
CA ASN A 204 1.91 -15.49 19.09
C ASN A 204 1.05 -15.96 20.26
#